data_AF-A0A377WPY6-F1
#
_entry.id   AF-A0A377WPY6-F1
#
_cell.length_a   1.000
_cell.length_b   1.000
_cell.length_c   1.000
_cell.angle_alpha   90.00
_cell.angle_beta   90.00
_cell.angle_gamma   90.00
#
_symmetry.space_group_name_H-M   'P 1'
#
loop_
_entity.id
_entity.type
_entity.pdbx_description
1 polymer ?
#
loop_
_entity_poly.entity_id
_entity_poly.type
_entity_poly.pdbx_seq_one_letter_code
_entity_poly.pdbx_strand_id
1 'polypeptide(L)'
;MLELNAKNTALVVIDLQEGILPFAGGPHRADEVVARAARLADKCRQQGSPVIMVRVGWSADFAEALKQPVDAQAGAHTLPENWWTYPATLGKQESDIEVTKRQWGAFYGTDLELQLRRRGIDTIILCGISTNIGVESTARNAWELGFNLVIAEDACSAASAEQHQSSMTHIFPAHRPGAQYRGDPHGAMIYIGLPQWSHPKWVRLGITSLEEYARHFNCVEGNTTLYALPKPEIVARWYEQTHDDFRFCFKFPATISHQAALRHCDELSSEFFARLAPLASRIGQYWLQLPATFGPRDLPALWHFLDGLPKDFSYGVEVRHPEFFAKGEAEQQLNRGLHERNVNRVILDSRPVHSAAATSPAMIDAQQKKPKVPVHAVMTARQPMVRFIGGDDMAHNRELFRVWLQTLAKWHQSGTPWLFLHTPDIAFAPALVDTLWGDLRAALPAAGNAPSIPQQSSLF
;
A
#
# COMPACT_ATOMS: atom_id res chain seq x y z
N MET A 1 11.27 -5.56 5.16
CA MET A 1 11.75 -5.68 6.55
C MET A 1 11.45 -4.41 7.35
N LEU A 2 10.41 -4.38 8.20
CA LEU A 2 10.03 -3.22 9.02
C LEU A 2 11.25 -2.49 9.62
N GLU A 3 11.42 -1.19 9.30
CA GLU A 3 12.47 -0.35 9.89
C GLU A 3 11.89 0.54 10.99
N LEU A 4 12.54 0.54 12.16
CA LEU A 4 12.21 1.39 13.29
C LEU A 4 13.45 2.15 13.73
N ASN A 5 13.31 3.45 13.96
CA ASN A 5 14.35 4.23 14.59
C ASN A 5 14.21 4.11 16.12
N ALA A 6 15.15 3.42 16.76
CA ALA A 6 15.09 3.19 18.19
C ALA A 6 15.03 4.49 19.03
N LYS A 7 15.59 5.60 18.52
CA LYS A 7 15.66 6.87 19.28
C LYS A 7 14.31 7.58 19.47
N ASN A 8 13.38 7.38 18.55
CA ASN A 8 12.03 7.97 18.58
C ASN A 8 10.93 6.90 18.70
N THR A 9 11.30 5.66 19.05
CA THR A 9 10.38 4.55 19.27
C THR A 9 10.33 4.17 20.74
N ALA A 10 9.14 3.91 21.27
CA ALA A 10 8.95 3.34 22.60
C ALA A 10 8.11 2.07 22.56
N LEU A 11 8.35 1.17 23.50
CA LEU A 11 7.49 0.01 23.75
C LEU A 11 6.46 0.36 24.81
N VAL A 12 5.18 0.12 24.52
CA VAL A 12 4.08 0.25 25.48
C VAL A 12 3.47 -1.13 25.70
N VAL A 13 3.63 -1.65 26.92
CA VAL A 13 3.17 -2.98 27.33
C VAL A 13 1.88 -2.84 28.13
N ILE A 14 0.76 -3.29 27.57
CA ILE A 14 -0.57 -3.15 28.16
C ILE A 14 -0.90 -4.32 29.09
N ASP A 15 -1.04 -4.02 30.37
CA ASP A 15 -1.69 -4.83 31.41
C ASP A 15 -1.15 -6.26 31.52
N LEU A 16 0.15 -6.47 31.27
CA LEU A 16 0.82 -7.74 31.59
C LEU A 16 1.12 -7.82 33.09
N GLN A 17 0.04 -7.93 33.87
CA GLN A 17 0.01 -8.10 35.32
C GLN A 17 -0.73 -9.39 35.68
N GLU A 18 -0.39 -10.04 36.79
CA GLU A 18 -0.92 -11.35 37.19
C GLU A 18 -2.45 -11.37 37.29
N GLY A 19 -3.09 -10.24 37.66
CA GLY A 19 -4.54 -10.12 37.68
C GLY A 19 -5.23 -10.18 36.31
N ILE A 20 -4.51 -9.90 35.23
CA ILE A 20 -5.04 -9.81 33.87
C ILE A 20 -4.67 -11.03 33.01
N LEU A 21 -3.56 -11.70 33.31
CA LEU A 21 -3.13 -12.89 32.56
C LEU A 21 -4.21 -13.96 32.37
N PRO A 22 -5.09 -14.26 33.35
CA PRO A 22 -6.16 -15.24 33.19
C PRO A 22 -7.17 -14.93 32.07
N PHE A 23 -7.25 -13.67 31.60
CA PHE A 23 -8.17 -13.25 30.53
C PHE A 23 -7.61 -13.48 29.11
N ALA A 24 -6.39 -14.02 28.97
CA ALA A 24 -5.82 -14.40 27.68
C ALA A 24 -6.39 -15.74 27.19
N GLY A 25 -7.57 -15.70 26.58
CA GLY A 25 -8.24 -16.85 25.97
C GLY A 25 -7.72 -17.25 24.58
N GLY A 26 -7.03 -16.35 23.85
CA GLY A 26 -6.35 -16.70 22.60
C GLY A 26 -6.14 -15.53 21.63
N PRO A 27 -5.43 -15.76 20.50
CA PRO A 27 -4.86 -17.04 20.07
C PRO A 27 -3.55 -17.39 20.77
N HIS A 28 -2.89 -16.41 21.40
CA HIS A 28 -1.63 -16.59 22.10
C HIS A 28 -1.88 -16.76 23.60
N ARG A 29 -1.18 -17.72 24.22
CA ARG A 29 -1.31 -17.97 25.66
C ARG A 29 -0.64 -16.85 26.46
N ALA A 30 -1.09 -16.62 27.68
CA ALA A 30 -0.54 -15.58 28.55
C ALA A 30 0.99 -15.69 28.74
N ASP A 31 1.51 -16.90 28.96
CA ASP A 31 2.94 -17.16 29.14
C ASP A 31 3.75 -16.86 27.88
N GLU A 32 3.21 -17.15 26.70
CA GLU A 32 3.84 -16.79 25.42
C GLU A 32 3.86 -15.28 25.20
N VAL A 33 2.74 -14.60 25.47
CA VAL A 33 2.64 -13.14 25.34
C VAL A 33 3.64 -12.45 26.26
N VAL A 34 3.73 -12.87 27.52
CA VAL A 34 4.70 -12.32 28.49
C VAL A 34 6.14 -12.56 28.03
N ALA A 35 6.47 -13.79 27.59
CA ALA A 35 7.81 -14.09 27.10
C ALA A 35 8.20 -13.28 25.85
N ARG A 36 7.25 -13.07 24.94
CA ARG A 36 7.47 -12.27 23.72
C ARG A 36 7.61 -10.79 24.05
N ALA A 37 6.78 -10.25 24.93
CA ALA A 37 6.88 -8.88 25.43
C ALA A 37 8.20 -8.63 26.17
N ALA A 38 8.69 -9.59 26.95
CA ALA A 38 9.99 -9.52 27.61
C ALA A 38 11.13 -9.38 26.59
N ARG A 39 11.12 -10.16 25.50
CA ARG A 39 12.12 -10.04 24.41
C ARG A 39 12.08 -8.66 23.74
N LEU A 40 10.88 -8.10 23.52
CA LEU A 40 10.72 -6.74 22.99
C LEU A 40 11.28 -5.70 23.97
N ALA A 41 10.97 -5.84 25.27
CA ALA A 41 11.46 -4.94 26.31
C ALA A 41 12.98 -4.95 26.41
N ASP A 42 13.59 -6.14 26.44
CA ASP A 42 15.05 -6.29 26.46
C ASP A 42 15.71 -5.66 25.25
N LYS A 43 15.13 -5.85 24.06
CA LYS A 43 15.64 -5.23 22.84
C LYS A 43 15.53 -3.71 22.89
N CYS A 44 14.40 -3.17 23.36
CA CYS A 44 14.20 -1.73 23.50
C CYS A 44 15.21 -1.11 24.47
N ARG A 45 15.40 -1.74 25.65
CA ARG A 45 16.40 -1.30 26.64
C ARG A 45 17.81 -1.29 26.06
N GLN A 46 18.21 -2.35 25.35
CA GLN A 46 19.52 -2.43 24.68
C GLN A 46 19.75 -1.31 23.63
N GLN A 47 18.67 -0.79 23.04
CA GLN A 47 18.74 0.29 22.05
C GLN A 47 18.48 1.68 22.64
N GLY A 48 18.25 1.78 23.96
CA GLY A 48 17.92 3.02 24.64
C GLY A 48 16.49 3.53 24.37
N SER A 49 15.62 2.71 23.79
CA SER A 49 14.21 3.01 23.60
C SER A 49 13.47 2.89 24.94
N PRO A 50 12.61 3.87 25.31
CA PRO A 50 11.82 3.76 26.53
C PRO A 50 10.89 2.54 26.51
N VAL A 51 10.83 1.85 27.65
CA VAL A 51 9.85 0.79 27.91
C VAL A 51 8.84 1.31 28.92
N ILE A 52 7.57 1.33 28.53
CA ILE A 52 6.46 1.78 29.36
C ILE A 52 5.62 0.57 29.76
N MET A 53 5.56 0.32 31.05
CA MET A 53 4.81 -0.76 31.68
C MET A 53 3.47 -0.22 32.18
N VAL A 54 2.41 -0.51 31.45
CA VAL A 54 1.05 -0.09 31.79
C VAL A 54 0.38 -1.16 32.65
N ARG A 55 -0.28 -0.73 33.74
CA ARG A 55 -1.18 -1.56 34.55
C ARG A 55 -2.54 -0.90 34.70
N VAL A 56 -3.57 -1.71 34.91
CA VAL A 56 -4.94 -1.27 35.15
C VAL A 56 -5.42 -1.71 36.53
N GLY A 57 -6.24 -0.87 37.16
CA GLY A 57 -6.98 -1.21 38.38
C GLY A 57 -7.41 0.04 39.14
N TRP A 58 -7.93 -0.14 40.34
CA TRP A 58 -8.57 0.90 41.15
C TRP A 58 -8.20 0.77 42.62
N SER A 59 -8.45 1.81 43.39
CA SER A 59 -8.43 1.74 44.86
C SER A 59 -9.49 0.77 45.39
N ALA A 60 -9.35 0.32 46.64
CA ALA A 60 -10.27 -0.63 47.25
C ALA A 60 -11.74 -0.15 47.29
N ASP A 61 -11.96 1.16 47.27
CA ASP A 61 -13.29 1.80 47.22
C ASP A 61 -13.83 1.98 45.79
N PHE A 62 -13.05 1.59 44.76
CA PHE A 62 -13.37 1.79 43.35
C PHE A 62 -13.76 3.24 43.01
N ALA A 63 -13.17 4.22 43.71
CA ALA A 63 -13.48 5.63 43.48
C ALA A 63 -13.19 6.05 42.04
N GLU A 64 -12.13 5.52 41.43
CA GLU A 64 -11.66 5.90 40.10
C GLU A 64 -12.31 5.09 38.97
N ALA A 65 -13.16 4.10 39.29
CA ALA A 65 -13.80 3.25 38.29
C ALA A 65 -14.95 3.97 37.57
N LEU A 66 -15.13 3.63 36.29
CA LEU A 66 -16.33 3.99 35.53
C LEU A 66 -17.55 3.28 36.14
N LYS A 67 -18.66 4.03 36.31
CA LYS A 67 -19.87 3.58 37.03
C LYS A 67 -21.14 3.70 36.18
N GLN A 68 -20.99 4.06 34.91
CA GLN A 68 -22.10 4.17 33.96
C GLN A 68 -22.71 2.78 33.74
N PRO A 69 -24.06 2.68 33.60
CA PRO A 69 -24.71 1.41 33.33
C PRO A 69 -24.31 0.88 31.94
N VAL A 70 -24.05 -0.42 31.85
CA VAL A 70 -23.72 -1.14 30.61
C VAL A 70 -24.39 -2.51 30.61
N ASP A 71 -24.62 -3.09 29.43
CA ASP A 71 -25.34 -4.36 29.29
C ASP A 71 -24.60 -5.55 29.95
N ALA A 72 -23.27 -5.55 29.85
CA ALA A 72 -22.40 -6.57 30.43
C ALA A 72 -21.54 -5.96 31.55
N GLN A 73 -22.19 -5.64 32.67
CA GLN A 73 -21.49 -5.06 33.81
C GLN A 73 -20.65 -6.11 34.53
N ALA A 74 -19.34 -5.89 34.59
CA ALA A 74 -18.47 -6.69 35.44
C ALA A 74 -18.85 -6.45 36.91
N GLY A 75 -18.97 -7.51 37.70
CA GLY A 75 -19.21 -7.39 39.13
C GLY A 75 -18.07 -6.63 39.81
N ALA A 76 -18.39 -5.71 40.72
CA ALA A 76 -17.40 -5.09 41.58
C ALA A 76 -16.89 -6.13 42.58
N HIS A 77 -15.80 -6.81 42.22
CA HIS A 77 -15.12 -7.79 43.07
C HIS A 77 -13.85 -7.18 43.63
N THR A 78 -13.53 -7.50 44.89
CA THR A 78 -12.22 -7.18 45.47
C THR A 78 -11.12 -7.71 44.55
N LEU A 79 -10.19 -6.85 44.16
CA LEU A 79 -9.05 -7.25 43.35
C LEU A 79 -8.19 -8.24 44.16
N PRO A 80 -7.74 -9.37 43.57
CA PRO A 80 -6.89 -10.33 44.27
C PRO A 80 -5.55 -9.67 44.67
N GLU A 81 -4.89 -10.19 45.71
CA GLU A 81 -3.65 -9.60 46.24
C GLU A 81 -2.54 -9.47 45.19
N ASN A 82 -2.47 -10.40 44.24
CA ASN A 82 -1.50 -10.40 43.16
C ASN A 82 -1.90 -9.51 41.96
N TRP A 83 -3.04 -8.81 42.00
CA TRP A 83 -3.58 -8.09 40.82
C TRP A 83 -2.55 -7.19 40.14
N TRP A 84 -1.77 -6.47 40.95
CA TRP A 84 -0.78 -5.49 40.50
C TRP A 84 0.59 -6.10 40.19
N THR A 85 0.82 -7.37 40.52
CA THR A 85 2.14 -8.00 40.37
C THR A 85 2.50 -8.14 38.89
N TYR A 86 3.70 -7.71 38.51
CA TYR A 86 4.24 -8.03 37.20
C TYR A 86 4.80 -9.46 37.21
N PRO A 87 4.55 -10.28 36.19
CA PRO A 87 5.14 -11.60 36.08
C PRO A 87 6.67 -11.50 36.04
N ALA A 88 7.36 -12.34 36.79
CA ALA A 88 8.83 -12.31 36.87
C ALA A 88 9.48 -12.46 35.47
N THR A 89 8.87 -13.26 34.60
CA THR A 89 9.31 -13.48 33.21
C THR A 89 9.19 -12.25 32.32
N LEU A 90 8.38 -11.24 32.68
CA LEU A 90 8.33 -9.98 31.96
C LEU A 90 9.63 -9.17 32.12
N GLY A 91 10.40 -9.46 33.17
CA GLY A 91 11.71 -8.84 33.40
C GLY A 91 11.62 -7.32 33.57
N LYS A 92 10.62 -6.83 34.32
CA LYS A 92 10.46 -5.40 34.63
C LYS A 92 11.71 -4.88 35.36
N GLN A 93 12.25 -3.75 34.89
CA GLN A 93 13.42 -3.08 35.43
C GLN A 93 13.02 -1.77 36.13
N GLU A 94 13.89 -1.26 37.00
CA GLU A 94 13.70 0.03 37.67
C GLU A 94 13.70 1.21 36.68
N SER A 95 14.40 1.09 35.55
CA SER A 95 14.43 2.09 34.49
C SER A 95 13.15 2.18 33.65
N ASP A 96 12.25 1.20 33.77
CA ASP A 96 11.01 1.18 32.99
C ASP A 96 10.02 2.22 33.55
N ILE A 97 9.31 2.91 32.66
CA ILE A 97 8.33 3.91 33.04
C ILE A 97 7.05 3.19 33.44
N GLU A 98 6.50 3.49 34.62
CA GLU A 98 5.22 2.94 35.05
C GLU A 98 4.06 3.88 34.72
N VAL A 99 2.99 3.33 34.15
CA VAL A 99 1.73 4.04 33.94
C VAL A 99 0.60 3.23 34.56
N THR A 100 -0.18 3.86 35.44
CA THR A 100 -1.39 3.24 35.99
C THR A 100 -2.62 3.90 35.38
N LYS A 101 -3.42 3.13 34.65
CA LYS A 101 -4.69 3.59 34.05
C LYS A 101 -5.90 3.08 34.83
N ARG A 102 -7.02 3.79 34.72
CA ARG A 102 -8.27 3.50 35.46
C ARG A 102 -9.42 3.05 34.54
N GLN A 103 -9.11 2.79 33.27
CA GLN A 103 -10.03 2.36 32.23
C GLN A 103 -9.26 1.57 31.14
N TRP A 104 -9.91 1.29 30.01
CA TRP A 104 -9.31 0.52 28.93
C TRP A 104 -8.12 1.22 28.27
N GLY A 105 -8.31 2.41 27.72
CA GLY A 105 -7.25 3.17 27.05
C GLY A 105 -6.21 3.76 28.02
N ALA A 106 -4.93 3.70 27.64
CA ALA A 106 -3.81 4.10 28.50
C ALA A 106 -3.50 5.60 28.53
N PHE A 107 -4.18 6.43 27.72
CA PHE A 107 -3.92 7.88 27.64
C PHE A 107 -4.75 8.70 28.62
N TYR A 108 -6.05 8.41 28.76
CA TYR A 108 -6.95 9.23 29.57
C TYR A 108 -6.57 9.17 31.06
N GLY A 109 -6.34 10.34 31.66
CA GLY A 109 -5.99 10.45 33.08
C GLY A 109 -4.60 9.94 33.45
N THR A 110 -3.71 9.71 32.49
CA THR A 110 -2.32 9.29 32.72
C THR A 110 -1.32 10.32 32.16
N ASP A 111 -0.04 10.11 32.42
CA ASP A 111 1.05 10.91 31.84
C ASP A 111 1.65 10.27 30.57
N LEU A 112 1.03 9.25 29.97
CA LEU A 112 1.59 8.50 28.84
C LEU A 112 1.94 9.43 27.65
N GLU A 113 1.02 10.28 27.20
CA GLU A 113 1.29 11.22 26.10
C GLU A 113 2.41 12.21 26.46
N LEU A 114 2.40 12.71 27.70
CA LEU A 114 3.42 13.64 28.19
C LEU A 114 4.81 13.00 28.15
N GLN A 115 4.93 11.76 28.63
CA GLN A 115 6.18 10.99 28.61
C GLN A 115 6.66 10.78 27.17
N LEU A 116 5.77 10.34 26.27
CA LEU A 116 6.11 10.08 24.87
C LEU A 116 6.59 11.36 24.17
N ARG A 117 5.82 12.45 24.23
CA ARG A 117 6.17 13.71 23.55
C ARG A 117 7.43 14.36 24.09
N ARG A 118 7.61 14.41 25.42
CA ARG A 118 8.80 15.03 26.02
C ARG A 118 10.08 14.24 25.79
N ARG A 119 9.96 12.94 25.48
CA ARG A 119 11.09 12.06 25.12
C ARG A 119 11.34 12.00 23.62
N GLY A 120 10.60 12.78 22.81
CA GLY A 120 10.75 12.80 21.36
C GLY A 120 10.29 11.51 20.68
N ILE A 121 9.36 10.77 21.29
CA ILE A 121 8.80 9.54 20.73
C ILE A 121 7.71 9.91 19.74
N ASP A 122 7.82 9.39 18.52
CA ASP A 122 6.78 9.49 17.49
C ASP A 122 6.19 8.13 17.11
N THR A 123 6.81 7.02 17.55
CA THR A 123 6.44 5.66 17.17
C THR A 123 6.27 4.78 18.41
N ILE A 124 5.17 4.02 18.46
CA ILE A 124 4.83 3.12 19.56
C ILE A 124 4.78 1.69 19.04
N ILE A 125 5.59 0.81 19.65
CA ILE A 125 5.37 -0.63 19.58
C ILE A 125 4.38 -0.97 20.70
N LEU A 126 3.21 -1.50 20.35
CA LEU A 126 2.14 -1.80 21.28
C LEU A 126 1.92 -3.31 21.37
N CYS A 127 1.85 -3.83 22.60
CA CYS A 127 1.56 -5.22 22.90
C CYS A 127 0.76 -5.35 24.20
N GLY A 128 0.26 -6.54 24.50
CA GLY A 128 -0.37 -6.83 25.81
C GLY A 128 -1.76 -7.46 25.74
N ILE A 129 -2.51 -7.36 26.85
CA ILE A 129 -3.83 -8.00 27.01
C ILE A 129 -4.84 -6.95 27.52
N SER A 130 -6.07 -6.85 27.00
CA SER A 130 -6.65 -7.58 25.87
C SER A 130 -6.52 -6.80 24.56
N THR A 131 -6.31 -7.53 23.46
CA THR A 131 -6.13 -7.04 22.09
C THR A 131 -7.23 -6.06 21.67
N ASN A 132 -8.50 -6.47 21.81
CA ASN A 132 -9.65 -5.69 21.35
C ASN A 132 -10.23 -4.74 22.42
N ILE A 133 -9.60 -4.65 23.60
CA ILE A 133 -10.10 -3.85 24.73
C ILE A 133 -9.08 -2.78 25.12
N GLY A 134 -8.10 -3.13 25.95
CA GLY A 134 -7.11 -2.18 26.46
C GLY A 134 -6.07 -1.79 25.40
N VAL A 135 -5.60 -2.77 24.63
CA VAL A 135 -4.66 -2.56 23.53
C VAL A 135 -5.34 -1.73 22.43
N GLU A 136 -6.52 -2.12 21.96
CA GLU A 136 -7.23 -1.39 20.91
C GLU A 136 -7.63 0.03 21.30
N SER A 137 -8.17 0.24 22.51
CA SER A 137 -8.50 1.61 22.97
C SER A 137 -7.25 2.49 22.99
N THR A 138 -6.12 1.95 23.44
CA THR A 138 -4.84 2.66 23.45
C THR A 138 -4.34 2.94 22.03
N ALA A 139 -4.46 1.97 21.11
CA ALA A 139 -4.07 2.14 19.71
C ALA A 139 -4.90 3.23 19.02
N ARG A 140 -6.24 3.22 19.18
CA ARG A 140 -7.12 4.25 18.62
C ARG A 140 -6.71 5.64 19.08
N ASN A 141 -6.49 5.82 20.39
CA ASN A 141 -6.05 7.11 20.94
C ASN A 141 -4.64 7.50 20.45
N ALA A 142 -3.68 6.57 20.43
CA ALA A 142 -2.33 6.86 19.94
C ALA A 142 -2.35 7.37 18.48
N TRP A 143 -3.14 6.72 17.62
CA TRP A 143 -3.29 7.11 16.23
C TRP A 143 -3.94 8.50 16.10
N GLU A 144 -5.04 8.75 16.81
CA GLU A 144 -5.72 10.07 16.82
C GLU A 144 -4.80 11.19 17.34
N LEU A 145 -3.91 10.88 18.28
CA LEU A 145 -2.90 11.80 18.82
C LEU A 145 -1.67 11.98 17.91
N GLY A 146 -1.61 11.27 16.77
CA GLY A 146 -0.60 11.41 15.73
C GLY A 146 0.67 10.57 15.94
N PHE A 147 0.65 9.56 16.80
CA PHE A 147 1.75 8.59 16.91
C PHE A 147 1.66 7.52 15.83
N ASN A 148 2.81 7.09 15.30
CA ASN A 148 2.90 5.89 14.46
C ASN A 148 2.74 4.65 15.35
N LEU A 149 2.08 3.62 14.84
CA LEU A 149 1.83 2.38 15.58
C LEU A 149 2.39 1.15 14.88
N VAL A 150 3.04 0.30 15.67
CA VAL A 150 3.36 -1.08 15.33
C VAL A 150 2.72 -1.97 16.38
N ILE A 151 1.80 -2.83 15.98
CA ILE A 151 1.20 -3.82 16.87
C ILE A 151 2.04 -5.09 16.79
N ALA A 152 2.62 -5.52 17.91
CA ALA A 152 3.31 -6.81 18.00
C ALA A 152 2.27 -7.91 18.19
N GLU A 153 1.69 -8.38 17.08
CA GLU A 153 0.55 -9.31 17.05
C GLU A 153 0.78 -10.54 17.92
N ASP A 154 1.93 -11.20 17.79
CA ASP A 154 2.25 -12.40 18.56
C ASP A 154 2.49 -12.12 20.06
N ALA A 155 2.65 -10.86 20.46
CA ALA A 155 2.71 -10.41 21.85
C ALA A 155 1.37 -9.80 22.32
N CYS A 156 0.26 -10.16 21.68
CA CYS A 156 -1.10 -9.79 22.07
C CYS A 156 -1.95 -11.02 22.35
N SER A 157 -2.98 -10.89 23.19
CA SER A 157 -4.03 -11.91 23.32
C SER A 157 -5.36 -11.26 23.69
N ALA A 158 -6.46 -11.96 23.48
CA ALA A 158 -7.81 -11.49 23.83
C ALA A 158 -8.59 -12.59 24.57
N ALA A 159 -9.83 -12.31 24.95
CA ALA A 159 -10.69 -13.31 25.58
C ALA A 159 -11.07 -14.45 24.62
N SER A 160 -10.97 -14.24 23.30
CA SER A 160 -11.01 -15.32 22.30
C SER A 160 -10.14 -14.99 21.08
N ALA A 161 -9.71 -16.02 20.35
CA ALA A 161 -8.98 -15.86 19.10
C ALA A 161 -9.76 -15.06 18.04
N GLU A 162 -11.08 -15.21 18.00
CA GLU A 162 -11.95 -14.45 17.09
C GLU A 162 -11.90 -12.94 17.38
N GLN A 163 -12.00 -12.56 18.66
CA GLN A 163 -11.93 -11.16 19.08
C GLN A 163 -10.56 -10.54 18.78
N HIS A 164 -9.48 -11.28 19.04
CA HIS A 164 -8.14 -10.87 18.63
C HIS A 164 -8.07 -10.64 17.12
N GLN A 165 -8.52 -11.63 16.33
CA GLN A 165 -8.43 -11.57 14.88
C GLN A 165 -9.22 -10.40 14.30
N SER A 166 -10.42 -10.13 14.83
CA SER A 166 -11.27 -9.03 14.37
C SER A 166 -10.54 -7.67 14.47
N SER A 167 -9.86 -7.41 15.58
CA SER A 167 -9.05 -6.20 15.73
C SER A 167 -7.83 -6.20 14.80
N MET A 168 -7.13 -7.34 14.67
CA MET A 168 -5.96 -7.48 13.79
C MET A 168 -6.28 -7.28 12.31
N THR A 169 -7.46 -7.70 11.85
CA THR A 169 -7.82 -7.62 10.42
C THR A 169 -8.61 -6.37 10.07
N HIS A 170 -9.46 -5.88 10.97
CA HIS A 170 -10.43 -4.82 10.62
C HIS A 170 -10.11 -3.48 11.26
N ILE A 171 -9.38 -3.46 12.38
CA ILE A 171 -9.16 -2.23 13.15
C ILE A 171 -7.71 -1.76 13.04
N PHE A 172 -6.74 -2.55 13.49
CA PHE A 172 -5.34 -2.14 13.50
C PHE A 172 -4.78 -1.78 12.13
N PRO A 173 -5.15 -2.41 11.00
CA PRO A 173 -4.66 -1.98 9.68
C PRO A 173 -5.05 -0.54 9.32
N ALA A 174 -6.18 -0.03 9.85
CA ALA A 174 -6.61 1.36 9.65
C ALA A 174 -5.85 2.36 10.56
N HIS A 175 -5.27 1.88 11.66
CA HIS A 175 -4.47 2.68 12.62
C HIS A 175 -2.95 2.51 12.46
N ARG A 176 -2.52 1.51 11.67
CA ARG A 176 -1.18 1.53 11.08
C ARG A 176 -1.07 2.82 10.28
N PRO A 177 0.13 3.42 10.15
CA PRO A 177 0.32 4.58 9.30
C PRO A 177 -0.30 4.34 7.91
N GLY A 178 -1.50 4.89 7.70
CA GLY A 178 -2.21 4.81 6.45
C GLY A 178 -1.52 5.77 5.50
N ALA A 179 -0.79 5.22 4.53
CA ALA A 179 -0.55 5.72 3.17
C ALA A 179 -0.42 7.25 2.92
N GLN A 180 -0.12 8.08 3.91
CA GLN A 180 0.61 9.30 3.66
C GLN A 180 2.02 8.86 3.31
N TYR A 181 2.38 9.16 2.07
CA TYR A 181 3.67 8.97 1.41
C TYR A 181 4.87 9.40 2.30
N ARG A 182 5.16 8.64 3.35
CA ARG A 182 6.43 8.62 4.06
C ARG A 182 7.24 7.53 3.39
N GLY A 183 8.41 7.91 2.90
CA GLY A 183 9.28 7.06 2.10
C GLY A 183 9.37 5.64 2.64
N ASP A 184 9.27 4.71 1.72
CA ASP A 184 9.37 3.27 1.91
C ASP A 184 10.60 2.90 2.79
N PRO A 185 10.41 2.20 3.93
CA PRO A 185 11.50 1.68 4.74
C PRO A 185 12.15 0.43 4.10
N HIS A 186 11.79 0.03 2.88
CA HIS A 186 12.57 -0.88 2.04
C HIS A 186 12.94 -0.09 0.80
N GLY A 187 14.23 0.28 0.65
CA GLY A 187 14.70 1.25 -0.34
C GLY A 187 13.88 1.30 -1.63
N ALA A 188 13.02 2.31 -1.75
CA ALA A 188 12.04 2.53 -2.81
C ALA A 188 11.54 1.26 -3.56
N MET A 189 10.30 0.82 -3.36
CA MET A 189 9.76 -0.24 -4.21
C MET A 189 9.54 0.25 -5.66
N ILE A 190 9.81 -0.62 -6.66
CA ILE A 190 9.34 -0.44 -8.05
C ILE A 190 8.21 -1.43 -8.30
N TYR A 191 7.15 -0.98 -8.96
CA TYR A 191 6.04 -1.83 -9.36
C TYR A 191 6.17 -2.22 -10.82
N ILE A 192 6.20 -3.52 -11.10
CA ILE A 192 6.37 -4.07 -12.45
C ILE A 192 5.25 -5.06 -12.73
N GLY A 193 4.52 -4.81 -13.81
CA GLY A 193 3.34 -5.59 -14.17
C GLY A 193 3.10 -5.65 -15.66
N LEU A 194 1.97 -6.29 -16.01
CA LEU A 194 1.49 -6.49 -17.37
C LEU A 194 0.12 -5.79 -17.54
N PRO A 195 -0.35 -5.54 -18.78
CA PRO A 195 -1.66 -4.93 -19.07
C PRO A 195 -2.89 -5.81 -18.85
N GLN A 196 -2.67 -7.06 -18.41
CA GLN A 196 -3.68 -8.02 -18.03
C GLN A 196 -3.02 -9.14 -17.21
N TRP A 197 -3.83 -9.88 -16.46
CA TRP A 197 -3.38 -10.97 -15.59
C TRP A 197 -3.66 -12.37 -16.14
N SER A 198 -4.32 -12.50 -17.29
CA SER A 198 -4.61 -13.81 -17.90
C SER A 198 -4.58 -13.75 -19.42
N HIS A 199 -4.16 -14.85 -20.05
CA HIS A 199 -4.21 -15.05 -21.49
C HIS A 199 -4.21 -16.56 -21.79
N PRO A 200 -4.94 -17.07 -22.81
CA PRO A 200 -4.97 -18.52 -23.10
C PRO A 200 -3.59 -19.15 -23.30
N LYS A 201 -2.66 -18.45 -23.98
CA LYS A 201 -1.27 -18.91 -24.18
C LYS A 201 -0.40 -18.85 -22.90
N TRP A 202 -0.89 -18.27 -21.81
CA TRP A 202 -0.20 -18.25 -20.51
C TRP A 202 -0.61 -19.39 -19.58
N VAL A 203 -1.69 -20.12 -19.90
CA VAL A 203 -2.13 -21.30 -19.12
C VAL A 203 -1.00 -22.32 -19.00
N ARG A 204 -0.28 -22.57 -20.11
CA ARG A 204 0.90 -23.46 -20.15
C ARG A 204 2.09 -22.95 -19.33
N LEU A 205 2.09 -21.68 -18.93
CA LEU A 205 3.11 -21.05 -18.08
C LEU A 205 2.66 -21.05 -16.60
N GLY A 206 1.54 -21.69 -16.27
CA GLY A 206 0.97 -21.70 -14.91
C GLY A 206 0.11 -20.48 -14.56
N ILE A 207 0.09 -19.44 -15.39
CA ILE A 207 -0.70 -18.23 -15.13
C ILE A 207 -2.13 -18.42 -15.66
N THR A 208 -2.99 -19.00 -14.81
CA THR A 208 -4.39 -19.31 -15.14
C THR A 208 -5.39 -18.39 -14.46
N SER A 209 -4.98 -17.67 -13.42
CA SER A 209 -5.82 -16.83 -12.59
C SER A 209 -5.05 -15.57 -12.15
N LEU A 210 -5.77 -14.61 -11.58
CA LEU A 210 -5.16 -13.43 -10.94
C LEU A 210 -4.29 -13.82 -9.73
N GLU A 211 -4.67 -14.87 -9.00
CA GLU A 211 -3.89 -15.38 -7.87
C GLU A 211 -2.53 -15.90 -8.32
N GLU A 212 -2.49 -16.71 -9.38
CA GLU A 212 -1.23 -17.19 -9.95
C GLU A 212 -0.42 -16.02 -10.54
N TYR A 213 -1.07 -15.07 -11.20
CA TYR A 213 -0.41 -13.86 -11.69
C TYR A 213 0.27 -13.05 -10.57
N ALA A 214 -0.42 -12.88 -9.43
CA ALA A 214 0.08 -12.13 -8.28
C ALA A 214 1.27 -12.80 -7.58
N ARG A 215 1.55 -14.09 -7.84
CA ARG A 215 2.78 -14.75 -7.39
C ARG A 215 4.02 -14.34 -8.20
N HIS A 216 3.82 -13.78 -9.39
CA HIS A 216 4.89 -13.43 -10.32
C HIS A 216 5.13 -11.92 -10.45
N PHE A 217 4.07 -11.12 -10.29
CA PHE A 217 4.13 -9.66 -10.44
C PHE A 217 3.50 -8.98 -9.23
N ASN A 218 4.00 -7.80 -8.88
CA ASN A 218 3.50 -7.02 -7.74
C ASN A 218 2.43 -5.99 -8.14
N CYS A 219 2.14 -5.82 -9.43
CA CYS A 219 1.06 -4.98 -9.88
C CYS A 219 0.46 -5.44 -11.21
N VAL A 220 -0.72 -4.91 -11.55
CA VAL A 220 -1.33 -5.10 -12.87
C VAL A 220 -1.98 -3.82 -13.39
N GLU A 221 -1.84 -3.59 -14.70
CA GLU A 221 -2.53 -2.54 -15.42
C GLU A 221 -3.92 -3.05 -15.82
N GLY A 222 -4.94 -2.63 -15.08
CA GLY A 222 -6.35 -2.95 -15.31
C GLY A 222 -6.97 -2.07 -16.39
N ASN A 223 -7.11 -2.66 -17.59
CA ASN A 223 -7.74 -2.01 -18.74
C ASN A 223 -9.27 -2.18 -18.81
N THR A 224 -9.83 -3.11 -18.02
CA THR A 224 -11.26 -3.48 -18.07
C THR A 224 -12.17 -2.29 -17.77
N THR A 225 -11.80 -1.47 -16.78
CA THR A 225 -12.56 -0.30 -16.33
C THR A 225 -12.69 0.79 -17.38
N LEU A 226 -11.83 0.83 -18.41
CA LEU A 226 -11.96 1.74 -19.53
C LEU A 226 -13.26 1.47 -20.32
N TYR A 227 -13.62 0.19 -20.47
CA TYR A 227 -14.73 -0.24 -21.32
C TYR A 227 -16.02 -0.50 -20.53
N ALA A 228 -15.90 -1.06 -19.33
CA ALA A 228 -17.03 -1.36 -18.47
C ALA A 228 -16.62 -1.37 -17.00
N LEU A 229 -17.52 -0.91 -16.13
CA LEU A 229 -17.34 -1.06 -14.70
C LEU A 229 -17.54 -2.52 -14.28
N PRO A 230 -16.64 -3.08 -13.46
CA PRO A 230 -16.80 -4.44 -12.95
C PRO A 230 -18.00 -4.51 -12.00
N LYS A 231 -18.60 -5.71 -11.93
CA LYS A 231 -19.63 -5.98 -10.92
C LYS A 231 -18.99 -6.12 -9.53
N PRO A 232 -19.68 -5.79 -8.43
CA PRO A 232 -19.11 -5.82 -7.08
C PRO A 232 -18.51 -7.18 -6.70
N GLU A 233 -19.15 -8.28 -7.11
CA GLU A 233 -18.67 -9.64 -6.85
C GLU A 233 -17.34 -9.95 -7.54
N ILE A 234 -17.08 -9.33 -8.70
CA ILE A 234 -15.80 -9.47 -9.40
C ILE A 234 -14.70 -8.70 -8.68
N VAL A 235 -15.02 -7.51 -8.15
CA VAL A 235 -14.09 -6.68 -7.38
C VAL A 235 -13.71 -7.36 -6.07
N ALA A 236 -14.70 -7.93 -5.36
CA ALA A 236 -14.46 -8.71 -4.15
C ALA A 236 -13.55 -9.92 -4.43
N ARG A 237 -13.79 -10.64 -5.51
CA ARG A 237 -12.94 -11.75 -5.94
C ARG A 237 -11.51 -11.32 -6.26
N TRP A 238 -11.31 -10.16 -6.89
CA TRP A 238 -9.97 -9.62 -7.13
C TRP A 238 -9.22 -9.31 -5.83
N TYR A 239 -9.94 -8.84 -4.81
CA TYR A 239 -9.37 -8.67 -3.47
C TYR A 239 -8.98 -10.03 -2.87
N GLU A 240 -9.87 -11.02 -2.87
CA GLU A 240 -9.55 -12.35 -2.31
C GLU A 240 -8.36 -13.04 -3.00
N GLN A 241 -8.19 -12.82 -4.30
CA GLN A 241 -7.14 -13.45 -5.12
C GLN A 241 -5.79 -12.75 -5.06
N THR A 242 -5.64 -11.64 -4.32
CA THR A 242 -4.38 -10.89 -4.24
C THR A 242 -3.93 -10.71 -2.80
N HIS A 243 -2.65 -10.42 -2.59
CA HIS A 243 -2.07 -10.12 -1.27
C HIS A 243 -1.93 -8.61 -1.06
N ASP A 244 -1.63 -8.19 0.17
CA ASP A 244 -1.64 -6.77 0.56
C ASP A 244 -0.53 -5.92 -0.06
N ASP A 245 0.51 -6.51 -0.63
CA ASP A 245 1.56 -5.79 -1.36
C ASP A 245 1.25 -5.65 -2.86
N PHE A 246 0.24 -6.37 -3.36
CA PHE A 246 -0.16 -6.30 -4.75
C PHE A 246 -0.93 -5.00 -5.04
N ARG A 247 -0.70 -4.40 -6.21
CA ARG A 247 -1.34 -3.13 -6.59
C ARG A 247 -2.05 -3.20 -7.93
N PHE A 248 -3.30 -2.76 -7.94
CA PHE A 248 -4.04 -2.53 -9.17
C PHE A 248 -3.86 -1.09 -9.63
N CYS A 249 -3.57 -0.90 -10.92
CA CYS A 249 -3.76 0.39 -11.55
C CYS A 249 -4.99 0.30 -12.44
N PHE A 250 -5.95 1.21 -12.34
CA PHE A 250 -7.13 1.21 -13.22
C PHE A 250 -7.25 2.47 -14.06
N LYS A 251 -7.65 2.28 -15.33
CA LYS A 251 -8.08 3.40 -16.17
C LYS A 251 -9.41 3.94 -15.70
N PHE A 252 -9.58 5.25 -15.77
CA PHE A 252 -10.92 5.83 -15.74
C PHE A 252 -11.73 5.34 -16.95
N PRO A 253 -13.06 5.19 -16.82
CA PRO A 253 -13.95 4.84 -17.91
C PRO A 253 -13.84 5.76 -19.13
N ALA A 254 -14.09 5.22 -20.32
CA ALA A 254 -14.17 6.00 -21.56
C ALA A 254 -15.34 6.98 -21.54
N THR A 255 -16.41 6.69 -20.78
CA THR A 255 -17.53 7.62 -20.55
C THR A 255 -17.05 8.93 -19.92
N ILE A 256 -16.07 8.88 -19.01
CA ILE A 256 -15.46 10.05 -18.36
C ILE A 256 -14.44 10.71 -19.30
N SER A 257 -13.47 9.94 -19.79
CA SER A 257 -12.29 10.47 -20.49
C SER A 257 -12.51 10.83 -21.95
N HIS A 258 -13.38 10.11 -22.67
CA HIS A 258 -13.58 10.26 -24.12
C HIS A 258 -14.94 10.86 -24.48
N GLN A 259 -16.02 10.40 -23.83
CA GLN A 259 -17.38 10.83 -24.17
C GLN A 259 -17.75 12.16 -23.51
N ALA A 260 -17.65 12.23 -22.19
CA ALA A 260 -17.89 13.45 -21.43
C ALA A 260 -16.72 14.45 -21.49
N ALA A 261 -15.54 14.00 -21.96
CA ALA A 261 -14.32 14.79 -22.04
C ALA A 261 -14.05 15.59 -20.76
N LEU A 262 -14.19 14.90 -19.62
CA LEU A 262 -13.98 15.41 -18.25
C LEU A 262 -14.96 16.49 -17.78
N ARG A 263 -16.09 16.68 -18.45
CA ARG A 263 -17.11 17.68 -18.09
C ARG A 263 -18.33 17.00 -17.47
N HIS A 264 -18.88 17.58 -16.40
CA HIS A 264 -20.08 17.08 -15.71
C HIS A 264 -19.98 15.58 -15.34
N CYS A 265 -18.84 15.17 -14.78
CA CYS A 265 -18.51 13.76 -14.53
C CYS A 265 -18.76 13.31 -13.09
N ASP A 266 -19.44 14.11 -12.25
CA ASP A 266 -19.53 13.85 -10.80
C ASP A 266 -20.21 12.51 -10.48
N GLU A 267 -21.33 12.21 -11.14
CA GLU A 267 -22.03 10.92 -10.98
C GLU A 267 -21.20 9.75 -11.50
N LEU A 268 -20.58 9.89 -12.67
CA LEU A 268 -19.73 8.86 -13.28
C LEU A 268 -18.51 8.55 -12.40
N SER A 269 -17.87 9.57 -11.85
CA SER A 269 -16.73 9.44 -10.93
C SER A 269 -17.16 8.78 -9.63
N SER A 270 -18.30 9.21 -9.07
CA SER A 270 -18.85 8.62 -7.84
C SER A 270 -19.17 7.14 -8.01
N GLU A 271 -19.79 6.75 -9.14
CA GLU A 271 -20.02 5.34 -9.44
C GLU A 271 -18.70 4.58 -9.58
N PHE A 272 -17.74 5.10 -10.35
CA PHE A 272 -16.43 4.47 -10.54
C PHE A 272 -15.72 4.19 -9.21
N PHE A 273 -15.64 5.18 -8.32
CA PHE A 273 -15.02 5.00 -7.01
C PHE A 273 -15.82 4.08 -6.10
N ALA A 274 -17.16 4.16 -6.10
CA ALA A 274 -17.99 3.25 -5.32
C ALA A 274 -17.80 1.79 -5.73
N ARG A 275 -17.67 1.51 -7.04
CA ARG A 275 -17.41 0.15 -7.54
C ARG A 275 -16.06 -0.39 -7.09
N LEU A 276 -15.03 0.46 -7.03
CA LEU A 276 -13.67 0.04 -6.70
C LEU A 276 -13.29 0.25 -5.23
N ALA A 277 -14.20 0.80 -4.41
CA ALA A 277 -13.99 1.02 -2.99
C ALA A 277 -13.50 -0.24 -2.23
N PRO A 278 -13.98 -1.47 -2.52
CA PRO A 278 -13.46 -2.67 -1.87
C PRO A 278 -11.97 -2.94 -2.13
N LEU A 279 -11.41 -2.39 -3.21
CA LEU A 279 -9.99 -2.50 -3.55
C LEU A 279 -9.16 -1.30 -3.08
N ALA A 280 -9.73 -0.32 -2.38
CA ALA A 280 -9.08 0.97 -2.10
C ALA A 280 -7.67 0.83 -1.51
N SER A 281 -7.44 -0.11 -0.58
CA SER A 281 -6.13 -0.37 0.04
C SER A 281 -5.09 -0.96 -0.91
N ARG A 282 -5.52 -1.48 -2.06
CA ARG A 282 -4.68 -2.13 -3.09
C ARG A 282 -4.67 -1.37 -4.40
N ILE A 283 -5.16 -0.12 -4.42
CA ILE A 283 -5.01 0.75 -5.59
C ILE A 283 -3.61 1.36 -5.58
N GLY A 284 -2.88 1.15 -6.67
CA GLY A 284 -1.63 1.85 -6.97
C GLY A 284 -1.90 3.23 -7.56
N GLN A 285 -2.54 3.27 -8.72
CA GLN A 285 -2.84 4.53 -9.42
C GLN A 285 -4.12 4.40 -10.26
N TYR A 286 -4.95 5.44 -10.23
CA TYR A 286 -5.99 5.65 -11.24
C TYR A 286 -5.45 6.55 -12.34
N TRP A 287 -5.67 6.25 -13.62
CA TRP A 287 -5.21 7.17 -14.67
C TRP A 287 -6.20 7.43 -15.79
N LEU A 288 -6.11 8.66 -16.31
CA LEU A 288 -6.87 9.14 -17.45
C LEU A 288 -6.08 8.87 -18.71
N GLN A 289 -6.63 8.05 -19.61
CA GLN A 289 -6.15 7.97 -20.98
C GLN A 289 -6.97 8.93 -21.84
N LEU A 290 -6.36 10.04 -22.27
CA LEU A 290 -7.05 11.06 -23.06
C LEU A 290 -6.93 10.78 -24.57
N PRO A 291 -7.98 11.03 -25.37
CA PRO A 291 -7.92 10.84 -26.81
C PRO A 291 -7.00 11.86 -27.48
N ALA A 292 -6.60 11.59 -28.73
CA ALA A 292 -5.77 12.51 -29.51
C ALA A 292 -6.48 13.84 -29.84
N THR A 293 -7.81 13.91 -29.71
CA THR A 293 -8.61 15.12 -29.87
C THR A 293 -8.61 16.03 -28.64
N PHE A 294 -8.18 15.53 -27.47
CA PHE A 294 -8.09 16.34 -26.25
C PHE A 294 -6.83 17.20 -26.32
N GLY A 295 -7.00 18.50 -26.56
CA GLY A 295 -5.90 19.42 -26.84
C GLY A 295 -5.63 20.43 -25.72
N PRO A 296 -4.71 21.39 -25.94
CA PRO A 296 -4.36 22.40 -24.94
C PRO A 296 -5.55 23.25 -24.47
N ARG A 297 -6.54 23.47 -25.35
CA ARG A 297 -7.77 24.20 -25.04
C ARG A 297 -8.65 23.51 -23.99
N ASP A 298 -8.46 22.21 -23.78
CA ASP A 298 -9.23 21.41 -22.83
C ASP A 298 -8.57 21.31 -21.45
N LEU A 299 -7.35 21.83 -21.27
CA LEU A 299 -6.64 21.81 -19.98
C LEU A 299 -7.49 22.35 -18.80
N PRO A 300 -8.29 23.42 -18.92
CA PRO A 300 -9.16 23.85 -17.83
C PRO A 300 -10.14 22.77 -17.34
N ALA A 301 -10.67 21.94 -18.26
CA ALA A 301 -11.55 20.84 -17.89
C ALA A 301 -10.77 19.72 -17.17
N LEU A 302 -9.53 19.45 -17.60
CA LEU A 302 -8.64 18.51 -16.90
C LEU A 302 -8.37 18.98 -15.46
N TRP A 303 -8.05 20.26 -15.27
CA TRP A 303 -7.78 20.82 -13.96
C TRP A 303 -8.99 20.75 -13.04
N HIS A 304 -10.15 21.19 -13.53
CA HIS A 304 -11.39 21.10 -12.76
C HIS A 304 -11.71 19.67 -12.33
N PHE A 305 -11.57 18.71 -13.25
CA PHE A 305 -11.79 17.30 -12.96
C PHE A 305 -10.82 16.78 -11.89
N LEU A 306 -9.51 16.98 -12.08
CA LEU A 306 -8.47 16.53 -11.15
C LEU A 306 -8.62 17.16 -9.76
N ASP A 307 -8.99 18.44 -9.70
CA ASP A 307 -9.18 19.17 -8.44
C ASP A 307 -10.38 18.60 -7.64
N GLY A 308 -11.40 18.08 -8.32
CA GLY A 308 -12.57 17.43 -7.72
C GLY A 308 -12.36 15.97 -7.30
N LEU A 309 -11.23 15.33 -7.64
CA LEU A 309 -10.99 13.93 -7.28
C LEU A 309 -10.66 13.76 -5.78
N PRO A 310 -11.01 12.60 -5.17
CA PRO A 310 -10.61 12.24 -3.81
C PRO A 310 -9.10 12.37 -3.58
N LYS A 311 -8.66 12.78 -2.38
CA LYS A 311 -7.23 13.03 -2.12
C LYS A 311 -6.45 11.81 -1.63
N ASP A 312 -7.14 10.71 -1.33
CA ASP A 312 -6.54 9.49 -0.78
C ASP A 312 -5.88 8.60 -1.86
N PHE A 313 -6.03 8.92 -3.14
CA PHE A 313 -5.48 8.14 -4.25
C PHE A 313 -4.43 8.90 -5.04
N SER A 314 -3.58 8.13 -5.74
CA SER A 314 -2.64 8.66 -6.71
C SER A 314 -3.23 8.61 -8.11
N TYR A 315 -2.96 9.67 -8.89
CA TYR A 315 -3.53 9.85 -10.23
C TYR A 315 -2.46 9.96 -11.31
N GLY A 316 -2.84 9.53 -12.52
CA GLY A 316 -2.03 9.66 -13.73
C GLY A 316 -2.81 10.27 -14.90
N VAL A 317 -2.11 10.91 -15.84
CA VAL A 317 -2.66 11.41 -17.11
C VAL A 317 -1.78 10.97 -18.27
N GLU A 318 -2.36 10.23 -19.22
CA GLU A 318 -1.77 9.86 -20.50
C GLU A 318 -2.39 10.75 -21.60
N VAL A 319 -1.58 11.63 -22.18
CA VAL A 319 -1.99 12.50 -23.30
C VAL A 319 -1.55 11.92 -24.65
N ARG A 320 -2.30 12.23 -25.71
CA ARG A 320 -2.02 11.75 -27.07
C ARG A 320 -1.98 12.85 -28.13
N HIS A 321 -2.33 14.07 -27.78
CA HIS A 321 -2.33 15.21 -28.69
C HIS A 321 -0.89 15.69 -28.96
N PRO A 322 -0.47 15.87 -30.24
CA PRO A 322 0.92 16.20 -30.59
C PRO A 322 1.48 17.46 -29.92
N GLU A 323 0.67 18.49 -29.70
CA GLU A 323 1.11 19.73 -29.05
C GLU A 323 1.66 19.52 -27.62
N PHE A 324 1.23 18.48 -26.91
CA PHE A 324 1.78 18.14 -25.59
C PHE A 324 3.17 17.49 -25.63
N PHE A 325 3.73 17.30 -26.83
CA PHE A 325 5.07 16.75 -27.05
C PHE A 325 5.96 17.70 -27.87
N ALA A 326 5.46 18.89 -28.21
CA ALA A 326 6.15 19.83 -29.07
C ALA A 326 7.20 20.68 -28.32
N LYS A 327 7.43 20.46 -27.01
CA LYS A 327 8.30 21.27 -26.14
C LYS A 327 7.93 22.76 -26.09
N GLY A 328 6.73 23.11 -26.53
CA GLY A 328 6.18 24.47 -26.52
C GLY A 328 5.37 24.76 -25.26
N GLU A 329 4.61 25.86 -25.30
CA GLU A 329 3.81 26.33 -24.17
C GLU A 329 2.78 25.30 -23.69
N ALA A 330 2.10 24.62 -24.62
CA ALA A 330 1.11 23.59 -24.30
C ALA A 330 1.66 22.46 -23.41
N GLU A 331 2.87 21.97 -23.73
CA GLU A 331 3.53 20.93 -22.93
C GLU A 331 3.97 21.48 -21.56
N GLN A 332 4.47 22.72 -21.50
CA GLN A 332 4.87 23.35 -20.24
C GLN A 332 3.67 23.57 -19.32
N GLN A 333 2.54 24.03 -19.85
CA GLN A 333 1.29 24.20 -19.11
C GLN A 333 0.79 22.87 -18.56
N LEU A 334 0.77 21.81 -19.37
CA LEU A 334 0.40 20.46 -18.92
C LEU A 334 1.31 19.99 -17.79
N ASN A 335 2.64 20.00 -17.99
CA ASN A 335 3.58 19.49 -17.00
C ASN A 335 3.51 20.27 -15.68
N ARG A 336 3.38 21.60 -15.76
CA ARG A 336 3.24 22.46 -14.57
C ARG A 336 1.94 22.18 -13.82
N GLY A 337 0.81 22.14 -14.53
CA GLY A 337 -0.49 21.89 -13.90
C GLY A 337 -0.60 20.50 -13.26
N LEU A 338 0.04 19.49 -13.86
CA LEU A 338 0.19 18.16 -13.26
C LEU A 338 1.09 18.19 -12.01
N HIS A 339 2.20 18.93 -12.07
CA HIS A 339 3.13 19.06 -10.94
C HIS A 339 2.49 19.74 -9.73
N GLU A 340 1.80 20.86 -9.94
CA GLU A 340 1.07 21.60 -8.90
C GLU A 340 0.03 20.72 -8.18
N ARG A 341 -0.55 19.74 -8.88
CA ARG A 341 -1.57 18.83 -8.36
C ARG A 341 -1.01 17.51 -7.85
N ASN A 342 0.30 17.31 -7.91
CA ASN A 342 0.95 16.03 -7.61
C ASN A 342 0.34 14.85 -8.42
N VAL A 343 0.04 15.09 -9.70
CA VAL A 343 -0.50 14.08 -10.63
C VAL A 343 0.59 13.62 -11.59
N ASN A 344 0.67 12.32 -11.85
CA ASN A 344 1.70 11.72 -12.67
C ASN A 344 1.39 11.89 -14.17
N ARG A 345 2.40 12.20 -14.98
CA ARG A 345 2.32 12.05 -16.43
C ARG A 345 2.63 10.60 -16.77
N VAL A 346 1.65 9.90 -17.32
CA VAL A 346 1.82 8.51 -17.79
C VAL A 346 2.58 8.56 -19.11
N ILE A 347 3.73 7.91 -19.17
CA ILE A 347 4.56 7.85 -20.38
C ILE A 347 4.24 6.57 -21.15
N LEU A 348 3.78 6.73 -22.39
CA LEU A 348 3.67 5.64 -23.34
C LEU A 348 4.92 5.60 -24.22
N ASP A 349 5.63 4.48 -24.21
CA ASP A 349 6.73 4.21 -25.14
C ASP A 349 6.28 3.20 -26.19
N SER A 350 5.88 3.71 -27.34
CA SER A 350 5.51 2.92 -28.53
C SER A 350 6.61 2.91 -29.60
N ARG A 351 7.84 3.37 -29.29
CA ARG A 351 8.94 3.38 -30.25
C ARG A 351 9.21 1.99 -30.83
N PRO A 352 9.24 0.89 -30.04
CA PRO A 352 9.48 -0.43 -30.60
C PRO A 352 8.45 -0.81 -31.67
N VAL A 353 7.16 -0.60 -31.39
CA VAL A 353 6.06 -0.85 -32.33
C VAL A 353 6.22 -0.08 -33.64
N HIS A 354 6.55 1.21 -33.57
CA HIS A 354 6.64 2.09 -34.75
C HIS A 354 7.97 2.02 -35.50
N SER A 355 8.98 1.39 -34.90
CA SER A 355 10.30 1.17 -35.52
C SER A 355 10.44 -0.22 -36.16
N ALA A 356 9.58 -1.17 -35.78
CA ALA A 356 9.56 -2.51 -36.35
C ALA A 356 8.79 -2.56 -37.68
N ALA A 357 9.17 -3.51 -38.54
CA ALA A 357 8.41 -3.82 -39.74
C ALA A 357 7.04 -4.45 -39.39
N ALA A 358 6.00 -4.07 -40.12
CA ALA A 358 4.63 -4.53 -39.91
C ALA A 358 4.41 -5.93 -40.48
N THR A 359 5.05 -6.95 -39.89
CA THR A 359 5.09 -8.32 -40.45
C THR A 359 3.99 -9.24 -39.92
N SER A 360 3.35 -8.90 -38.80
CA SER A 360 2.27 -9.69 -38.18
C SER A 360 0.95 -8.90 -38.08
N PRO A 361 -0.23 -9.55 -38.11
CA PRO A 361 -1.51 -8.86 -37.90
C PRO A 361 -1.59 -8.09 -36.58
N ALA A 362 -1.00 -8.65 -35.52
CA ALA A 362 -0.93 -7.99 -34.22
C ALA A 362 -0.06 -6.72 -34.25
N MET A 363 1.07 -6.75 -34.98
CA MET A 363 1.89 -5.57 -35.19
C MET A 363 1.15 -4.48 -35.96
N ILE A 364 0.46 -4.85 -37.05
CA ILE A 364 -0.34 -3.92 -37.86
C ILE A 364 -1.42 -3.26 -37.01
N ASP A 365 -2.17 -4.05 -36.23
CA ASP A 365 -3.22 -3.54 -35.32
C ASP A 365 -2.63 -2.60 -34.25
N ALA A 366 -1.48 -2.96 -33.67
CA ALA A 366 -0.81 -2.12 -32.70
C ALA A 366 -0.32 -0.80 -33.31
N GLN A 367 0.27 -0.81 -34.51
CA GLN A 367 0.71 0.41 -35.19
C GLN A 367 -0.45 1.35 -35.52
N GLN A 368 -1.64 0.80 -35.84
CA GLN A 368 -2.83 1.60 -36.11
C GLN A 368 -3.44 2.20 -34.84
N LYS A 369 -3.49 1.45 -33.73
CA LYS A 369 -4.16 1.87 -32.49
C LYS A 369 -3.28 2.68 -31.54
N LYS A 370 -1.97 2.45 -31.54
CA LYS A 370 -1.03 3.11 -30.61
C LYS A 370 -0.55 4.42 -31.22
N PRO A 371 -0.68 5.56 -30.50
CA PRO A 371 -0.26 6.85 -31.03
C PRO A 371 1.25 6.85 -31.29
N LYS A 372 1.66 7.54 -32.36
CA LYS A 372 3.06 7.80 -32.69
C LYS A 372 3.46 9.16 -32.11
N VAL A 373 3.71 9.18 -30.80
CA VAL A 373 4.12 10.38 -30.05
C VAL A 373 5.55 10.22 -29.54
N PRO A 374 6.32 11.31 -29.40
CA PRO A 374 7.64 11.29 -28.78
C PRO A 374 7.60 10.73 -27.36
N VAL A 375 8.68 10.04 -26.97
CA VAL A 375 8.85 9.54 -25.60
C VAL A 375 9.52 10.60 -24.76
N HIS A 376 8.73 11.22 -23.88
CA HIS A 376 9.20 12.25 -22.97
C HIS A 376 9.26 11.68 -21.55
N ALA A 377 10.45 11.27 -21.11
CA ALA A 377 10.70 10.85 -19.75
C ALA A 377 10.66 12.06 -18.80
N VAL A 378 9.51 12.30 -18.17
CA VAL A 378 9.31 13.39 -17.21
C VAL A 378 8.59 12.87 -15.97
N MET A 379 9.00 13.37 -14.81
CA MET A 379 8.39 13.06 -13.53
C MET A 379 7.66 14.31 -13.04
N THR A 380 6.33 14.30 -13.12
CA THR A 380 5.48 15.40 -12.61
C THR A 380 5.05 15.18 -11.16
N ALA A 381 5.09 13.94 -10.66
CA ALA A 381 4.79 13.55 -9.29
C ALA A 381 5.64 12.33 -8.87
N ARG A 382 5.52 11.88 -7.62
CA ARG A 382 6.41 10.85 -7.03
C ARG A 382 6.17 9.42 -7.51
N GLN A 383 5.19 9.17 -8.38
CA GLN A 383 4.81 7.83 -8.84
C GLN A 383 4.77 7.73 -10.39
N PRO A 384 5.89 8.00 -11.09
CA PRO A 384 5.89 8.04 -12.54
C PRO A 384 5.52 6.67 -13.12
N MET A 385 4.67 6.65 -14.15
CA MET A 385 4.21 5.42 -14.80
C MET A 385 4.72 5.34 -16.23
N VAL A 386 5.40 4.24 -16.56
CA VAL A 386 5.91 3.92 -17.89
C VAL A 386 5.15 2.72 -18.44
N ARG A 387 4.60 2.87 -19.64
CA ARG A 387 3.99 1.80 -20.42
C ARG A 387 4.87 1.54 -21.63
N PHE A 388 5.74 0.54 -21.53
CA PHE A 388 6.66 0.18 -22.59
C PHE A 388 6.02 -0.88 -23.49
N ILE A 389 5.74 -0.51 -24.74
CA ILE A 389 5.13 -1.39 -25.74
C ILE A 389 6.25 -1.92 -26.64
N GLY A 390 6.73 -3.12 -26.34
CA GLY A 390 7.67 -3.85 -27.18
C GLY A 390 7.09 -4.15 -28.56
N GLY A 391 7.96 -4.47 -29.51
CA GLY A 391 7.64 -5.05 -30.80
C GLY A 391 7.98 -6.54 -30.85
N ASP A 392 7.98 -7.11 -32.05
CA ASP A 392 8.20 -8.55 -32.27
C ASP A 392 9.70 -8.96 -32.14
N ASP A 393 10.62 -8.01 -32.24
CA ASP A 393 12.07 -8.24 -32.09
C ASP A 393 12.54 -7.93 -30.65
N MET A 394 12.88 -8.98 -29.91
CA MET A 394 13.33 -8.87 -28.51
C MET A 394 14.70 -8.20 -28.36
N ALA A 395 15.61 -8.35 -29.32
CA ALA A 395 16.91 -7.68 -29.27
C ALA A 395 16.74 -6.17 -29.45
N HIS A 396 15.90 -5.77 -30.41
CA HIS A 396 15.55 -4.37 -30.64
C HIS A 396 14.77 -3.76 -29.45
N ASN A 397 13.87 -4.54 -28.83
CA ASN A 397 13.19 -4.14 -27.60
C ASN A 397 14.19 -3.80 -26.49
N ARG A 398 15.19 -4.68 -26.28
CA ARG A 398 16.24 -4.49 -25.28
C ARG A 398 17.08 -3.24 -25.54
N GLU A 399 17.42 -2.98 -26.80
CA GLU A 399 18.14 -1.76 -27.20
C GLU A 399 17.35 -0.50 -26.84
N LEU A 400 16.09 -0.40 -27.29
CA LEU A 400 15.25 0.77 -27.03
C LEU A 400 14.90 0.96 -25.55
N PHE A 401 14.86 -0.13 -24.78
CA PHE A 401 14.61 -0.12 -23.34
C PHE A 401 15.79 0.42 -22.52
N ARG A 402 17.03 0.45 -23.04
CA ARG A 402 18.20 0.92 -22.29
C ARG A 402 18.05 2.31 -21.67
N VAL A 403 17.32 3.22 -22.33
CA VAL A 403 17.09 4.57 -21.80
C VAL A 403 16.27 4.53 -20.49
N TRP A 404 15.39 3.54 -20.36
CA TRP A 404 14.56 3.36 -19.17
C TRP A 404 15.36 2.80 -18.00
N LEU A 405 16.40 2.00 -18.23
CA LEU A 405 17.27 1.50 -17.16
C LEU A 405 17.87 2.65 -16.33
N GLN A 406 18.41 3.66 -17.02
CA GLN A 406 18.98 4.84 -16.37
C GLN A 406 17.89 5.73 -15.75
N THR A 407 16.78 5.89 -16.45
CA THR A 407 15.68 6.78 -16.03
C THR A 407 14.95 6.24 -14.80
N LEU A 408 14.59 4.95 -14.80
CA LEU A 408 13.91 4.29 -13.68
C LEU A 408 14.80 4.25 -12.45
N ALA A 409 16.09 3.93 -12.59
CA ALA A 409 17.05 3.98 -11.50
C ALA A 409 17.20 5.38 -10.89
N LYS A 410 17.14 6.44 -11.72
CA LYS A 410 17.14 7.82 -11.24
C LYS A 410 15.83 8.18 -10.52
N TRP A 411 14.67 7.84 -11.09
CA TRP A 411 13.38 8.18 -10.48
C TRP A 411 13.15 7.46 -9.15
N HIS A 412 13.59 6.21 -9.05
CA HIS A 412 13.57 5.40 -7.85
C HIS A 412 14.26 6.06 -6.64
N GLN A 413 15.26 6.92 -6.85
CA GLN A 413 15.92 7.65 -5.76
C GLN A 413 14.99 8.65 -5.04
N SER A 414 13.88 9.05 -5.66
CA SER A 414 13.01 10.14 -5.18
C SER A 414 11.52 9.85 -5.33
N GLY A 415 11.16 8.65 -5.78
CA GLY A 415 9.81 8.24 -6.10
C GLY A 415 9.69 6.73 -6.29
N THR A 416 8.49 6.28 -6.63
CA THR A 416 8.10 4.88 -6.78
C THR A 416 7.65 4.65 -8.22
N PRO A 417 8.55 4.21 -9.12
CA PRO A 417 8.19 4.02 -10.52
C PRO A 417 7.22 2.86 -10.72
N TRP A 418 6.33 3.00 -11.70
CA TRP A 418 5.45 1.95 -12.20
C TRP A 418 5.88 1.61 -13.63
N LEU A 419 6.12 0.33 -13.92
CA LEU A 419 6.51 -0.16 -15.23
C LEU A 419 5.54 -1.24 -15.70
N PHE A 420 4.87 -0.97 -16.81
CA PHE A 420 4.03 -1.95 -17.49
C PHE A 420 4.66 -2.38 -18.79
N LEU A 421 4.96 -3.68 -18.89
CA LEU A 421 5.56 -4.29 -20.07
C LEU A 421 4.45 -4.87 -20.96
N HIS A 422 4.44 -4.43 -22.21
CA HIS A 422 3.39 -4.72 -23.16
C HIS A 422 4.00 -5.22 -24.46
N THR A 423 3.26 -6.04 -25.20
CA THR A 423 3.58 -6.44 -26.58
C THR A 423 2.35 -6.24 -27.47
N PRO A 424 2.49 -6.28 -28.81
CA PRO A 424 1.37 -6.18 -29.75
C PRO A 424 0.41 -7.36 -29.59
N ASP A 425 0.93 -8.59 -29.62
CA ASP A 425 0.24 -9.78 -29.09
C ASP A 425 0.71 -9.99 -27.65
N ILE A 426 -0.21 -9.79 -26.70
CA ILE A 426 0.08 -9.86 -25.27
C ILE A 426 0.60 -11.24 -24.82
N ALA A 427 0.36 -12.28 -25.61
CA ALA A 427 0.93 -13.60 -25.37
C ALA A 427 2.45 -13.59 -25.16
N PHE A 428 3.16 -12.65 -25.80
CA PHE A 428 4.62 -12.55 -25.77
C PHE A 428 5.16 -11.65 -24.65
N ALA A 429 4.32 -11.03 -23.81
CA ALA A 429 4.81 -10.21 -22.72
C ALA A 429 5.71 -10.95 -21.72
N PRO A 430 5.48 -12.24 -21.35
CA PRO A 430 6.44 -12.99 -20.54
C PRO A 430 7.83 -13.10 -21.20
N ALA A 431 7.92 -13.28 -22.52
CA ALA A 431 9.20 -13.32 -23.21
C ALA A 431 9.90 -11.95 -23.19
N LEU A 432 9.14 -10.85 -23.25
CA LEU A 432 9.67 -9.50 -23.08
C LEU A 432 10.19 -9.27 -21.66
N VAL A 433 9.45 -9.74 -20.64
CA VAL A 433 9.89 -9.72 -19.23
C VAL A 433 11.24 -10.43 -19.09
N ASP A 434 11.34 -11.67 -19.57
CA ASP A 434 12.58 -12.46 -19.51
C ASP A 434 13.75 -11.76 -20.21
N THR A 435 13.49 -11.14 -21.36
CA THR A 435 14.50 -10.42 -22.15
C THR A 435 15.06 -9.21 -21.38
N LEU A 436 14.21 -8.47 -20.67
CA LEU A 436 14.57 -7.19 -20.06
C LEU A 436 14.98 -7.31 -18.59
N TRP A 437 14.55 -8.35 -17.87
CA TRP A 437 14.67 -8.40 -16.41
C TRP A 437 16.12 -8.41 -15.92
N GLY A 438 17.01 -9.11 -16.61
CA GLY A 438 18.43 -9.17 -16.25
C GLY A 438 19.07 -7.78 -16.22
N ASP A 439 18.81 -6.98 -17.27
CA ASP A 439 19.30 -5.60 -17.38
C ASP A 439 18.61 -4.69 -16.38
N LEU A 440 17.30 -4.85 -16.18
CA LEU A 440 16.51 -4.09 -15.23
C LEU A 440 17.03 -4.28 -13.81
N ARG A 441 17.25 -5.52 -13.37
CA ARG A 441 17.79 -5.84 -12.04
C ARG A 441 19.23 -5.32 -11.87
N ALA A 442 20.05 -5.37 -12.93
CA ALA A 442 21.41 -4.85 -12.88
C ALA A 442 21.44 -3.32 -12.69
N ALA A 443 20.54 -2.60 -13.35
CA ALA A 443 20.43 -1.14 -13.21
C ALA A 443 19.65 -0.72 -11.94
N LEU A 444 18.70 -1.54 -11.51
CA LEU A 444 17.79 -1.29 -10.41
C LEU A 444 17.57 -2.58 -9.60
N PRO A 445 18.44 -2.87 -8.60
CA PRO A 445 18.33 -4.09 -7.80
C PRO A 445 16.98 -4.24 -7.05
N ALA A 446 16.29 -3.14 -6.77
CA ALA A 446 14.97 -3.12 -6.15
C ALA A 446 13.87 -3.81 -6.99
N ALA A 447 14.11 -4.06 -8.28
CA ALA A 447 13.22 -4.90 -9.10
C ALA A 447 13.12 -6.34 -8.56
N GLY A 448 14.12 -6.80 -7.81
CA GLY A 448 14.12 -8.14 -7.23
C GLY A 448 14.43 -9.26 -8.23
N ASN A 449 14.08 -10.49 -7.85
CA ASN A 449 14.30 -11.67 -8.69
C ASN A 449 13.37 -11.67 -9.90
N ALA A 450 13.84 -12.26 -10.99
CA ALA A 450 13.00 -12.47 -12.17
C ALA A 450 11.74 -13.26 -11.77
N PRO A 451 10.57 -12.89 -12.31
CA PRO A 451 9.38 -13.70 -12.17
C PRO A 451 9.70 -15.14 -12.59
N SER A 452 9.44 -16.11 -11.71
CA SER A 452 9.72 -17.53 -12.00
C SER A 452 8.68 -18.11 -12.95
N ILE A 453 8.58 -17.54 -14.15
CA ILE A 453 7.65 -17.97 -15.20
C ILE A 453 8.35 -19.13 -15.95
N PRO A 454 7.77 -20.33 -16.00
CA PRO A 454 8.37 -21.47 -16.69
C PRO A 454 8.68 -21.12 -18.16
N GLN A 455 9.93 -21.30 -18.57
CA GLN A 455 10.29 -21.19 -19.98
C GLN A 455 9.83 -22.43 -20.73
N GLN A 456 9.33 -22.25 -21.94
CA GLN A 456 9.02 -23.37 -22.82
C GLN A 456 10.36 -23.99 -23.29
N SER A 457 10.88 -24.95 -22.54
CA SER A 457 12.01 -25.78 -22.98
C SER A 457 11.49 -26.81 -24.00
N SER A 458 11.65 -26.46 -25.28
CA SER A 458 11.36 -27.24 -26.49
C SER A 458 9.90 -27.34 -26.96
N LEU A 459 9.74 -27.16 -28.27
CA LEU A 459 8.58 -27.55 -29.05
C LEU A 459 8.59 -29.07 -29.19
N PHE A 460 7.68 -29.75 -28.49
CA PHE A 460 7.19 -31.05 -28.90
C PHE A 460 5.67 -30.98 -29.00
#